data_AF-A0A4Y2EL53-F1
#
_entry.id   AF-A0A4Y2EL53-F1
#
_cell.length_a   1.000
_cell.length_b   1.000
_cell.length_c   1.000
_cell.angle_alpha   90.00
_cell.angle_beta   90.00
_cell.angle_gamma   90.00
#
_symmetry.space_group_name_H-M   'P 1'
#
loop_
_entity.id
_entity.type
_entity.pdbx_description
1 polymer ?
#
loop_
_entity_poly.entity_id
_entity_poly.type
_entity_poly.pdbx_seq_one_letter_code
_entity_poly.pdbx_strand_id
1 'polypeptide(L)'
;MRKFITDYVENCPECNRFKASNQKSAGLLQTPVSSQRFETLTIHILGLLPESKNGKKWIFIVEDYTTKWVELFALPSATAKECARTLLDEALLRYGIP
;
A
#
# COMPACT_ATOMS: atom_id res chain seq x y z
N MET A 1 -41.49 24.22 -1.10
CA MET A 1 -40.48 24.69 -0.12
C MET A 1 -39.35 23.69 0.09
N ARG A 2 -39.59 22.44 0.53
CA ARG A 2 -38.52 21.43 0.72
C ARG A 2 -37.61 21.22 -0.49
N LYS A 3 -38.20 21.05 -1.69
CA LYS A 3 -37.44 20.85 -2.94
C LYS A 3 -36.41 21.94 -3.21
N PHE A 4 -36.82 23.21 -3.07
CA PHE A 4 -35.92 24.36 -3.24
C PHE A 4 -34.76 24.37 -2.23
N ILE A 5 -35.03 24.01 -0.97
CA ILE A 5 -34.00 23.93 0.07
C ILE A 5 -33.02 22.79 -0.25
N THR A 6 -33.53 21.63 -0.67
CA THR A 6 -32.69 20.50 -1.10
C THR A 6 -31.82 20.90 -2.29
N ASP A 7 -32.40 21.47 -3.35
CA ASP A 7 -31.66 21.91 -4.53
C ASP A 7 -30.60 22.97 -4.18
N TYR A 8 -30.91 23.92 -3.29
CA TYR A 8 -29.94 24.92 -2.82
C TYR A 8 -28.78 24.29 -2.05
N VAL A 9 -29.08 23.37 -1.12
CA VAL A 9 -28.05 22.70 -0.29
C VAL A 9 -27.19 21.76 -1.13
N GLU A 10 -27.78 21.04 -2.09
CA GLU A 10 -27.05 20.16 -3.03
C GLU A 10 -26.11 20.93 -3.95
N ASN A 11 -26.44 22.18 -4.27
CA ASN A 11 -25.59 23.06 -5.09
C ASN A 11 -24.68 24.00 -4.26
N CYS A 12 -24.76 23.96 -2.92
CA CYS A 12 -23.94 24.81 -2.07
C CYS A 12 -22.51 24.24 -1.93
N PRO A 13 -21.47 24.94 -2.43
CA PRO A 13 -20.10 24.42 -2.42
C PRO A 13 -19.53 24.29 -1.01
N GLU A 14 -19.89 25.19 -0.09
CA GLU A 14 -19.44 25.13 1.31
C GLU A 14 -20.05 23.91 2.02
N CYS A 15 -21.35 23.66 1.83
CA CYS A 15 -22.01 22.49 2.41
C CYS A 15 -21.41 21.19 1.87
N ASN A 16 -21.22 21.06 0.56
CA ASN A 16 -20.68 19.84 -0.04
C ASN A 16 -19.23 19.58 0.34
N ARG A 17 -18.44 20.63 0.62
CA ARG A 17 -17.04 20.49 1.02
C ARG A 17 -16.86 20.00 2.46
N PHE A 18 -17.68 20.48 3.38
CA PHE A 18 -17.48 20.25 4.82
C PHE A 18 -18.43 19.21 5.42
N LYS A 19 -19.59 18.96 4.80
CA LYS A 19 -20.54 17.99 5.32
C LYS A 19 -20.06 16.58 5.04
N ALA A 20 -19.99 15.77 6.10
CA ALA A 20 -19.67 14.35 5.97
C ALA A 20 -20.72 13.63 5.10
N SER A 21 -20.24 12.74 4.24
CA SER A 21 -21.13 11.84 3.51
C SER A 21 -21.72 10.82 4.48
N ASN A 22 -23.04 10.66 4.43
CA ASN A 22 -23.75 9.58 5.13
C ASN A 22 -23.94 8.35 4.23
N GLN A 23 -23.39 8.37 3.00
CA GLN A 23 -23.43 7.22 2.11
C GLN A 23 -22.44 6.18 2.61
N LYS A 24 -22.86 4.91 2.59
CA LYS A 24 -21.94 3.80 2.83
C LYS A 24 -20.90 3.79 1.72
N SER A 25 -19.66 3.45 2.07
CA SER A 25 -18.65 3.15 1.06
C SER A 25 -19.13 2.01 0.16
N ALA A 26 -18.62 1.95 -1.06
CA ALA A 26 -18.70 0.72 -1.83
C ALA A 26 -18.17 -0.46 -0.99
N GLY A 27 -18.72 -1.65 -1.22
CA GLY A 27 -18.32 -2.86 -0.48
C GLY A 27 -16.84 -3.22 -0.65
N LEU A 28 -16.42 -4.30 0.00
CA LEU A 28 -15.04 -4.79 -0.11
C LEU A 28 -14.76 -5.31 -1.53
N LEU A 29 -13.61 -4.89 -2.08
CA LEU A 29 -13.10 -5.45 -3.33
C LEU A 29 -12.85 -6.96 -3.16
N GLN A 30 -13.29 -7.76 -4.12
CA GLN A 30 -12.97 -9.19 -4.19
C GLN A 30 -11.73 -9.38 -5.07
N THR A 31 -10.56 -9.42 -4.45
CA THR A 31 -9.29 -9.61 -5.16
C THR A 31 -9.09 -11.10 -5.48
N PRO A 32 -8.72 -11.48 -6.72
CA PRO A 32 -8.41 -12.87 -7.03
C PRO A 32 -7.21 -13.37 -6.21
N VAL A 33 -7.27 -14.64 -5.82
CA VAL A 33 -6.17 -15.30 -5.10
C VAL A 33 -5.20 -15.87 -6.13
N SER A 34 -3.92 -15.53 -6.02
CA SER A 34 -2.86 -16.12 -6.84
C SER A 34 -2.76 -17.62 -6.54
N SER A 35 -2.53 -18.41 -7.59
CA SER A 35 -2.59 -19.87 -7.53
C SER A 35 -1.23 -20.50 -7.22
N GLN A 36 -0.15 -19.80 -7.56
CA GLN A 36 1.21 -20.28 -7.41
C GLN A 36 2.00 -19.42 -6.42
N ARG A 37 2.97 -20.06 -5.76
CA ARG A 37 3.96 -19.35 -4.95
C ARG A 37 4.76 -18.40 -5.83
N PHE A 38 5.03 -17.19 -5.32
CA PHE A 38 5.79 -16.15 -6.01
C PHE A 38 5.16 -15.64 -7.31
N GLU A 39 3.88 -15.90 -7.57
CA GLU A 39 3.12 -15.34 -8.72
C GLU A 39 2.73 -13.87 -8.48
N THR A 40 2.55 -13.46 -7.23
CA THR A 40 2.23 -12.08 -6.88
C THR A 40 2.96 -11.70 -5.62
N LEU A 41 3.82 -10.68 -5.73
CA LEU A 41 4.53 -10.12 -4.60
C LEU A 41 3.85 -8.85 -4.11
N THR A 42 3.62 -8.80 -2.81
CA THR A 42 3.21 -7.59 -2.12
C THR A 42 4.45 -6.93 -1.55
N ILE A 43 4.70 -5.68 -1.94
CA ILE A 43 5.91 -4.94 -1.54
C ILE A 43 5.50 -3.77 -0.66
N HIS A 44 6.11 -3.69 0.52
CA HIS A 44 5.89 -2.61 1.47
C HIS A 44 7.20 -2.03 1.98
N ILE A 45 7.12 -0.81 2.49
CA ILE A 45 8.25 -0.15 3.15
C ILE A 45 7.77 0.47 4.46
N LEU A 46 8.52 0.19 5.51
CA LEU A 46 8.35 0.79 6.83
C LEU A 46 9.62 1.56 7.15
N GLY A 47 9.52 2.76 7.71
CA GLY A 47 10.72 3.45 8.18
C GLY A 47 10.44 4.74 8.90
N LEU A 48 11.46 5.61 8.91
CA LEU A 48 11.69 6.59 9.99
C LEU A 48 11.86 5.89 11.35
N LEU A 49 12.43 4.68 11.33
CA LEU A 49 12.78 3.94 12.54
C LEU A 49 14.05 4.53 13.17
N PRO A 50 14.28 4.28 14.48
CA PRO A 50 15.56 4.56 15.09
C PRO A 50 16.70 3.96 14.27
N GLU A 51 17.72 4.76 14.02
CA GLU A 51 18.85 4.33 13.21
C GLU A 51 19.61 3.21 13.92
N SER A 52 19.79 2.09 13.22
CA SER A 52 20.64 1.01 13.70
C SER A 52 22.11 1.41 13.70
N LYS A 53 22.96 0.64 14.38
CA LYS A 53 24.43 0.84 14.38
C LYS A 53 25.05 0.91 12.97
N ASN A 54 24.38 0.33 11.97
CA ASN A 54 24.85 0.27 10.59
C ASN A 54 24.16 1.31 9.68
N GLY A 55 23.51 2.34 10.24
CA GLY A 55 22.88 3.41 9.47
C GLY A 55 21.59 3.03 8.75
N LYS A 56 20.99 1.86 9.06
CA LYS A 56 19.71 1.41 8.50
C LYS A 56 18.56 1.96 9.33
N LYS A 57 17.55 2.53 8.67
CA LYS A 57 16.37 3.16 9.30
C LYS A 57 15.04 2.83 8.61
N TRP A 58 15.09 1.91 7.64
CA TRP A 58 13.95 1.40 6.90
C TRP A 58 13.96 -0.12 6.88
N ILE A 59 12.78 -0.71 6.83
CA ILE A 59 12.51 -2.12 6.61
C ILE A 59 11.74 -2.23 5.29
N PHE A 60 12.35 -2.89 4.32
CA PHE A 60 11.74 -3.25 3.06
C PHE A 60 11.16 -4.65 3.18
N ILE A 61 9.87 -4.78 2.86
CA ILE A 61 9.08 -5.97 3.11
C ILE A 61 8.66 -6.53 1.74
N VAL A 62 9.02 -7.78 1.48
CA VAL A 62 8.59 -8.53 0.30
C VAL A 62 7.79 -9.72 0.78
N GLU A 63 6.50 -9.75 0.45
CA GLU A 63 5.58 -10.82 0.83
C GLU A 63 5.09 -11.56 -0.41
N ASP A 64 5.20 -12.90 -0.41
CA ASP A 64 4.45 -13.72 -1.35
C ASP A 64 2.96 -13.72 -0.98
N TYR A 65 2.12 -13.22 -1.88
CA TYR A 65 0.69 -13.06 -1.61
C TYR A 65 -0.01 -14.40 -1.35
N THR A 66 0.42 -15.47 -2.05
CA THR A 66 -0.18 -16.80 -1.97
C THR A 66 0.15 -17.48 -0.64
N THR A 67 1.43 -17.66 -0.33
CA THR A 67 1.86 -18.43 0.84
C THR A 67 2.00 -17.57 2.10
N LYS A 68 1.86 -16.24 1.99
CA LYS A 68 2.14 -15.29 3.08
C LYS A 68 3.58 -15.39 3.60
N TRP A 69 4.51 -15.78 2.72
CA TRP A 69 5.93 -15.84 3.06
C TRP A 69 6.50 -14.42 3.03
N VAL A 70 7.11 -13.97 4.13
CA VAL A 70 7.58 -12.59 4.30
C VAL A 70 9.09 -12.54 4.44
N GLU A 71 9.70 -11.65 3.66
CA GLU A 71 11.12 -11.31 3.74
C GLU A 71 11.30 -9.86 4.15
N LEU A 72 12.20 -9.61 5.09
CA LEU A 72 12.45 -8.28 5.65
C LEU A 72 13.91 -7.90 5.42
N PHE A 73 14.12 -6.74 4.80
CA PHE A 73 15.44 -6.23 4.47
C PHE A 73 15.67 -4.85 5.08
N ALA A 74 16.80 -4.67 5.77
CA ALA A 74 17.14 -3.39 6.37
C ALA A 74 17.80 -2.45 5.35
N LEU A 75 17.16 -1.30 5.08
CA LEU A 75 17.64 -0.28 4.14
C LEU A 75 18.08 1.02 4.84
N PRO A 76 19.12 1.70 4.32
CA PRO A 76 19.53 3.01 4.80
C PRO A 76 18.59 4.11 4.27
N SER A 77 18.02 3.92 3.07
CA SER A 77 17.07 4.86 2.48
C SER A 77 15.93 4.15 1.75
N ALA A 78 14.77 4.81 1.67
CA ALA A 78 13.60 4.33 0.94
C ALA A 78 13.62 4.78 -0.53
N THR A 79 14.78 4.73 -1.19
CA THR A 79 14.85 5.11 -2.60
C THR A 79 14.44 3.96 -3.51
N ALA A 80 13.84 4.30 -4.66
CA ALA A 80 13.49 3.31 -5.68
C ALA A 80 14.70 2.46 -6.10
N LYS A 81 15.89 3.05 -6.18
CA LYS A 81 17.13 2.37 -6.55
C LYS A 81 17.55 1.32 -5.52
N GLU A 82 17.49 1.64 -4.23
CA GLU A 82 17.82 0.69 -3.16
C GLU A 82 16.80 -0.44 -3.07
N CYS A 83 15.51 -0.11 -3.19
CA CYS A 83 14.43 -1.11 -3.19
C CYS A 83 14.55 -2.06 -4.37
N ALA A 84 14.77 -1.53 -5.59
CA ALA A 84 14.89 -2.34 -6.80
C ALA A 84 16.10 -3.28 -6.77
N ARG A 85 17.25 -2.80 -6.28
CA ARG A 85 18.44 -3.65 -6.10
C ARG A 85 18.19 -4.76 -5.09
N THR A 86 17.64 -4.41 -3.93
CA THR A 86 17.34 -5.38 -2.87
C THR A 86 16.33 -6.42 -3.35
N LEU A 87 15.27 -6.00 -4.05
CA LEU A 87 14.28 -6.90 -4.63
C LEU A 87 14.91 -7.86 -5.64
N LEU A 88 15.76 -7.36 -6.53
CA LEU A 88 16.44 -8.17 -7.53
C LEU A 88 17.38 -9.18 -6.85
N ASP A 89 18.30 -8.67 -6.05
CA ASP A 89 19.42 -9.44 -5.50
C ASP A 89 18.95 -10.49 -4.47
N GLU A 90 17.98 -10.14 -3.62
CA GLU A 90 17.60 -10.97 -2.47
C GLU A 90 16.35 -11.83 -2.74
N ALA A 91 15.40 -11.36 -3.56
CA ALA A 91 14.15 -12.07 -3.82
C ALA A 91 14.09 -12.67 -5.23
N LEU A 92 14.20 -11.86 -6.29
CA LEU A 92 13.96 -12.31 -7.66
C LEU A 92 15.02 -13.29 -8.16
N LEU A 93 16.30 -13.05 -7.88
CA LEU A 93 17.37 -13.99 -8.25
C LEU A 93 17.25 -15.34 -7.54
N ARG A 94 16.59 -15.39 -6.38
CA ARG A 94 16.42 -16.61 -5.60
C ARG A 94 15.15 -17.38 -5.93
N TYR A 95 14.06 -16.68 -6.20
CA TYR A 95 12.73 -17.27 -6.35
C TYR A 95 12.18 -17.21 -7.78
N GLY A 96 12.80 -16.42 -8.65
CA GLY A 96 12.29 -16.15 -10.00
C GLY A 96 11.49 -14.84 -10.07
N ILE A 97 11.05 -14.54 -11.28
CA ILE A 97 10.23 -13.35 -11.57
C ILE A 97 8.75 -13.73 -11.41
N PRO A 98 7.96 -12.95 -10.64
CA PRO A 98 6.51 -13.11 -10.56
C PRO A 98 5.80 -12.96 -11.89
#